data_AF-A0A1R1PWM3-F1
#
_entry.id   AF-A0A1R1PWM3-F1
#
_cell.length_a   1.000
_cell.length_b   1.000
_cell.length_c   1.000
_cell.angle_alpha   90.00
_cell.angle_beta   90.00
_cell.angle_gamma   90.00
#
_symmetry.space_group_name_H-M   'P 1'
#
loop_
_entity.id
_entity.type
_entity.pdbx_description
1 polymer ?
#
loop_
_entity_poly.entity_id
_entity_poly.type
_entity_poly.pdbx_seq_one_letter_code
_entity_poly.pdbx_strand_id
1 'polypeptide(L)'
;MVDVYGDYKYNILAAAAMFLQCHIAGIKCYRARLRYKVDYPDMGSGRYSDKLSDKEWVEFNSIIRVHQNYVEQLPIAVGSVLMGGLYFPKFTAILGGVYVLSRLMYAYGYSNFGPNGRLTGAICQNLSAMVNLVACFVGVFFAFKNAH
;
A
#
# COMPACT_ATOMS: atom_id res chain seq x y z
N MET A 1 16.08 24.69 3.83
CA MET A 1 15.74 23.90 5.04
C MET A 1 14.34 23.34 4.82
N VAL A 2 14.13 22.03 4.92
CA VAL A 2 12.77 21.45 4.81
C VAL A 2 11.99 21.87 6.05
N ASP A 3 10.91 22.61 5.87
CA ASP A 3 10.06 23.03 6.99
C ASP A 3 9.15 21.87 7.42
N VAL A 4 9.62 21.14 8.43
CA VAL A 4 8.90 20.01 9.03
C VAL A 4 7.67 20.46 9.80
N TYR A 5 7.60 21.71 10.25
CA TYR A 5 6.42 22.27 10.92
C TYR A 5 5.40 22.87 9.92
N GLY A 6 5.86 23.17 8.70
CA GLY A 6 5.07 23.59 7.54
C GLY A 6 4.25 22.47 6.90
N ASP A 7 3.89 22.58 5.63
CA ASP A 7 2.98 21.63 4.97
C ASP A 7 3.59 20.24 4.76
N TYR A 8 4.91 20.09 4.85
CA TYR A 8 5.58 18.81 4.64
C TYR A 8 5.18 17.74 5.67
N LYS A 9 4.75 18.13 6.88
CA LYS A 9 4.25 17.22 7.93
C LYS A 9 3.14 16.29 7.45
N TYR A 10 2.31 16.72 6.51
CA TYR A 10 1.22 15.89 5.98
C TYR A 10 1.73 14.73 5.13
N ASN A 11 2.88 14.88 4.46
CA ASN A 11 3.54 13.80 3.71
C ASN A 11 4.12 12.76 4.67
N ILE A 12 4.71 13.21 5.77
CA ILE A 12 5.21 12.33 6.84
C ILE A 12 4.04 11.57 7.47
N LEU A 13 2.93 12.24 7.77
CA LEU A 13 1.72 11.61 8.28
C LEU A 13 1.17 10.55 7.31
N ALA A 14 1.10 10.86 6.02
CA ALA A 14 0.65 9.91 5.00
C ALA A 14 1.57 8.69 4.92
N ALA A 15 2.90 8.89 4.91
CA ALA A 15 3.87 7.79 4.93
C ALA A 15 3.74 6.92 6.19
N ALA A 16 3.63 7.55 7.37
CA ALA A 16 3.41 6.84 8.63
C ALA A 16 2.10 6.02 8.62
N ALA A 17 1.03 6.58 8.06
CA ALA A 17 -0.24 5.88 7.91
C ALA A 17 -0.12 4.65 6.97
N MET A 18 0.63 4.76 5.87
CA MET A 18 0.90 3.62 4.98
C MET A 18 1.67 2.51 5.68
N PHE A 19 2.71 2.86 6.44
CA PHE A 19 3.48 1.88 7.23
C PHE A 19 2.60 1.18 8.27
N LEU A 20 1.81 1.94 9.03
CA LEU A 20 0.88 1.39 10.01
C LEU A 20 -0.14 0.45 9.34
N GLN A 21 -0.71 0.85 8.21
CA GLN A 21 -1.67 0.04 7.48
C GLN A 21 -1.05 -1.26 6.94
N CYS A 22 0.19 -1.22 6.45
CA CYS A 22 0.92 -2.42 6.03
C CYS A 22 1.20 -3.35 7.22
N HIS A 23 1.60 -2.79 8.37
CA HIS A 23 1.81 -3.57 9.59
C HIS A 23 0.53 -4.29 10.04
N ILE A 24 -0.62 -3.60 10.01
CA ILE A 24 -1.93 -4.20 10.31
C ILE A 24 -2.25 -5.37 9.34
N ALA A 25 -1.93 -5.23 8.05
CA ALA A 25 -2.10 -6.33 7.08
C ALA A 25 -1.19 -7.53 7.41
N GLY A 26 0.02 -7.30 7.93
CA GLY A 26 0.91 -8.36 8.41
C GLY A 26 0.32 -9.10 9.64
N ILE A 27 -0.25 -8.36 10.60
CA ILE A 27 -0.95 -8.95 11.75
C ILE A 27 -2.12 -9.82 11.28
N LYS A 28 -2.86 -9.40 10.24
CA LYS A 28 -3.95 -10.20 9.66
C LYS A 28 -3.43 -11.51 9.06
N CYS A 29 -2.28 -11.50 8.39
CA CYS A 29 -1.65 -12.73 7.90
C CYS A 29 -1.30 -13.69 9.03
N TYR A 30 -0.71 -13.16 10.12
CA TYR A 30 -0.41 -13.96 11.30
C TYR A 30 -1.67 -14.58 11.92
N ARG A 31 -2.73 -13.79 12.10
CA ARG A 31 -4.02 -14.29 12.62
C ARG A 31 -4.64 -15.35 11.71
N ALA A 32 -4.54 -15.20 10.39
CA ALA A 32 -5.01 -16.21 9.45
C ALA A 32 -4.26 -17.52 9.61
N ARG A 33 -2.92 -17.48 9.77
CA ARG A 33 -2.11 -18.69 10.02
C ARG A 33 -2.56 -19.44 11.26
N LEU A 34 -2.82 -18.73 12.36
CA LEU A 34 -3.35 -19.33 13.59
C LEU A 34 -4.74 -19.95 13.37
N ARG A 35 -5.63 -19.23 12.67
CA ARG A 35 -7.01 -19.68 12.41
C ARG A 35 -7.05 -20.96 11.57
N TYR A 36 -6.28 -21.02 10.49
CA TYR A 36 -6.26 -22.14 9.54
C TYR A 36 -5.20 -23.19 9.85
N LYS A 37 -4.42 -22.99 10.92
CA LYS A 37 -3.30 -23.86 11.33
C LYS A 37 -2.31 -24.10 10.19
N VAL A 38 -1.97 -23.05 9.45
CA VAL A 38 -1.00 -23.10 8.35
C VAL A 38 0.35 -22.57 8.83
N ASP A 39 1.26 -23.50 9.12
CA ASP A 39 2.59 -23.18 9.63
C ASP A 39 3.53 -22.65 8.54
N TYR A 40 4.63 -22.06 8.98
CA TYR A 40 5.71 -21.64 8.08
C TYR A 40 6.43 -22.88 7.50
N PRO A 41 7.00 -22.78 6.28
CA PRO A 41 7.12 -21.61 5.41
C PRO A 41 5.95 -21.45 4.41
N ASP A 42 4.82 -22.13 4.61
CA ASP A 42 3.75 -22.20 3.61
C ASP A 42 3.07 -20.85 3.38
N MET A 43 2.86 -20.49 2.12
CA MET A 43 2.21 -19.24 1.68
C MET A 43 0.86 -19.50 1.00
N GLY A 44 0.30 -20.71 1.14
CA GLY A 44 -0.99 -21.11 0.61
C GLY A 44 -0.90 -22.02 -0.62
N SER A 45 0.26 -22.64 -0.85
CA SER A 45 0.46 -23.63 -1.93
C SER A 45 1.36 -24.79 -1.51
N GLY A 46 1.63 -24.92 -0.21
CA GLY A 46 2.45 -25.99 0.35
C GLY A 46 1.64 -27.04 1.09
N ARG A 47 2.38 -27.97 1.71
CA ARG A 47 1.84 -29.14 2.44
C ARG A 47 0.92 -28.77 3.61
N TYR A 48 1.10 -27.59 4.21
CA TYR A 48 0.30 -27.18 5.36
C TYR A 48 -1.06 -26.62 4.95
N SER A 49 -1.14 -26.04 3.75
CA SER A 49 -2.38 -25.51 3.16
C SER A 49 -3.22 -26.55 2.40
N ASP A 50 -2.66 -27.72 2.07
CA ASP A 50 -3.32 -28.79 1.32
C ASP A 50 -4.51 -29.43 2.07
N LYS A 51 -4.53 -29.31 3.40
CA LYS A 51 -5.62 -29.79 4.26
C LYS A 51 -6.85 -28.87 4.28
N LEU A 52 -6.75 -27.69 3.70
CA LEU A 52 -7.84 -26.70 3.71
C LEU A 52 -8.90 -27.07 2.68
N SER A 53 -10.16 -26.83 3.01
CA SER A 53 -11.20 -26.84 1.97
C SER A 53 -10.95 -25.71 0.96
N ASP A 54 -11.47 -25.83 -0.27
CA ASP A 54 -11.30 -24.82 -1.33
C ASP A 54 -11.67 -23.41 -0.84
N LYS A 55 -12.73 -23.29 -0.06
CA LYS A 55 -13.19 -22.02 0.50
C LYS A 55 -12.17 -21.42 1.48
N GLU A 56 -11.66 -22.23 2.40
CA GLU A 56 -10.66 -21.80 3.39
C GLU A 56 -9.33 -21.49 2.72
N TRP A 57 -8.95 -22.27 1.71
CA TRP A 57 -7.77 -22.06 0.90
C TRP A 57 -7.83 -20.70 0.18
N VAL A 58 -8.96 -20.38 -0.46
CA VAL A 58 -9.17 -19.07 -1.09
C VAL A 58 -9.11 -17.93 -0.08
N GLU A 59 -9.76 -18.07 1.08
CA GLU A 59 -9.77 -17.02 2.13
C GLU A 59 -8.36 -16.77 2.69
N PHE A 60 -7.63 -17.85 3.02
CA PHE A 60 -6.25 -17.76 3.49
C PHE A 60 -5.35 -17.09 2.45
N ASN A 61 -5.33 -17.59 1.22
CA ASN A 61 -4.50 -17.03 0.14
C ASN A 61 -4.84 -15.57 -0.16
N SER A 62 -6.11 -15.20 -0.08
CA SER A 62 -6.56 -13.82 -0.26
C SER A 62 -5.94 -12.88 0.77
N ILE A 63 -5.94 -13.27 2.05
CA ILE A 63 -5.34 -12.47 3.14
C ILE A 63 -3.82 -12.34 2.92
N ILE A 64 -3.14 -13.44 2.61
CA ILE A 64 -1.69 -13.44 2.34
C ILE A 64 -1.37 -12.53 1.14
N ARG A 65 -2.13 -12.62 0.05
CA ARG A 65 -1.90 -11.82 -1.15
C ARG A 65 -2.14 -10.33 -0.93
N VAL A 66 -3.12 -9.95 -0.11
CA VAL A 66 -3.36 -8.54 0.25
C VAL A 66 -2.13 -7.90 0.89
N HIS A 67 -1.48 -8.61 1.83
CA HIS A 67 -0.26 -8.12 2.48
C HIS A 67 0.95 -8.13 1.54
N GLN A 68 1.19 -9.23 0.81
CA GLN A 68 2.31 -9.34 -0.14
C GLN A 68 2.25 -8.24 -1.20
N ASN A 69 1.08 -8.03 -1.80
CA ASN A 69 0.89 -6.92 -2.73
C ASN A 69 1.10 -5.55 -2.07
N TYR A 70 0.80 -5.38 -0.78
CA TYR A 70 1.14 -4.14 -0.09
C TYR A 70 2.66 -3.96 -0.04
N VAL A 71 3.39 -4.95 0.46
CA VAL A 71 4.85 -4.87 0.61
C VAL A 71 5.53 -4.61 -0.73
N GLU A 72 5.03 -5.18 -1.83
CA GLU A 72 5.52 -4.90 -3.20
C GLU A 72 5.35 -3.43 -3.62
N GLN A 73 4.22 -2.79 -3.25
CA GLN A 73 3.87 -1.43 -3.69
C GLN A 73 4.34 -0.33 -2.73
N LEU A 74 4.53 -0.67 -1.46
CA LEU A 74 4.82 0.27 -0.39
C LEU A 74 6.08 1.14 -0.64
N PRO A 75 7.21 0.60 -1.15
CA PRO A 75 8.40 1.41 -1.41
C PRO A 75 8.13 2.54 -2.42
N ILE A 76 7.37 2.25 -3.47
CA ILE A 76 7.01 3.23 -4.51
C ILE A 76 6.05 4.28 -3.93
N ALA A 77 5.02 3.84 -3.20
CA ALA A 77 4.03 4.74 -2.62
C ALA A 77 4.64 5.70 -1.59
N VAL A 78 5.43 5.18 -0.64
CA VAL A 78 6.08 6.00 0.39
C VAL A 78 7.15 6.89 -0.23
N GLY A 79 8.01 6.34 -1.09
CA GLY A 79 9.07 7.10 -1.75
C GLY A 79 8.53 8.27 -2.55
N SER A 80 7.48 8.05 -3.34
CA SER A 80 6.87 9.09 -4.17
C SER A 80 6.17 10.20 -3.36
N VAL A 81 5.50 9.87 -2.26
CA VAL A 81 4.89 10.89 -1.37
C VAL A 81 5.95 11.75 -0.69
N LEU A 82 7.02 11.13 -0.17
CA LEU A 82 8.07 11.87 0.53
C LEU A 82 8.89 12.73 -0.42
N MET A 83 9.37 12.16 -1.53
CA MET A 83 10.16 12.90 -2.53
C MET A 83 9.33 13.99 -3.21
N GLY A 84 8.11 13.68 -3.62
CA GLY A 84 7.22 14.64 -4.27
C GLY A 84 6.81 15.76 -3.32
N GLY A 85 6.67 15.46 -2.03
CA GLY A 85 6.35 16.44 -1.00
C GLY A 85 7.40 17.54 -0.80
N LEU A 86 8.64 17.29 -1.22
CA LEU A 86 9.70 18.32 -1.20
C LEU A 86 9.42 19.46 -2.18
N TYR A 87 8.68 19.18 -3.25
CA TYR A 87 8.33 20.15 -4.29
C TYR A 87 6.87 20.61 -4.22
N PHE A 88 5.95 19.68 -3.95
CA PHE A 88 4.50 19.92 -3.99
C PHE A 88 3.79 19.36 -2.72
N PRO A 89 4.09 19.88 -1.52
CA PRO A 89 3.76 19.25 -0.24
C PRO A 89 2.27 18.96 -0.03
N LYS A 90 1.37 19.88 -0.41
CA LYS A 90 -0.08 19.67 -0.25
C LYS A 90 -0.63 18.63 -1.23
N PHE A 91 -0.22 18.72 -2.49
CA PHE A 91 -0.72 17.87 -3.57
C PHE A 91 -0.36 16.40 -3.33
N THR A 92 0.91 16.14 -3.01
CA THR A 92 1.40 14.77 -2.80
C THR A 92 0.87 14.15 -1.51
N ALA A 93 0.63 14.98 -0.47
CA ALA A 93 -0.01 14.52 0.76
C ALA A 93 -1.47 14.10 0.52
N ILE A 94 -2.23 14.85 -0.28
CA ILE A 94 -3.61 14.47 -0.65
C ILE A 94 -3.61 13.13 -1.38
N LEU A 95 -2.73 12.95 -2.37
CA LEU A 95 -2.58 11.67 -3.07
C LEU A 95 -2.09 10.54 -2.15
N GLY A 96 -1.26 10.84 -1.16
CA GLY A 96 -0.90 9.90 -0.10
C GLY A 96 -2.12 9.44 0.69
N GLY A 97 -3.02 10.36 1.05
CA GLY A 97 -4.30 10.04 1.69
C GLY A 97 -5.21 9.19 0.81
N VAL A 98 -5.35 9.55 -0.48
CA VAL A 98 -6.11 8.77 -1.47
C VAL A 98 -5.56 7.35 -1.59
N TYR A 99 -4.24 7.18 -1.57
CA TYR A 99 -3.61 5.86 -1.59
C TYR A 99 -4.01 5.03 -0.37
N VAL A 100 -3.94 5.58 0.85
CA VAL A 100 -4.33 4.88 2.09
C VAL A 100 -5.80 4.45 2.06
N LEU A 101 -6.70 5.32 1.60
CA LEU A 101 -8.13 5.00 1.45
C LEU A 101 -8.36 3.91 0.40
N SER A 102 -7.67 4.01 -0.74
CA SER A 102 -7.74 3.01 -1.81
C SER A 102 -7.26 1.64 -1.35
N ARG A 103 -6.25 1.59 -0.46
CA ARG A 103 -5.79 0.34 0.18
C ARG A 103 -6.82 -0.27 1.12
N LEU A 104 -7.60 0.54 1.85
CA LEU A 104 -8.72 0.03 2.64
C LEU A 104 -9.78 -0.60 1.74
N MET A 105 -10.14 0.09 0.64
CA MET A 105 -11.09 -0.43 -0.35
C MET A 105 -10.57 -1.71 -1.02
N TYR A 106 -9.28 -1.76 -1.36
CA TYR A 106 -8.66 -2.96 -1.94
C TYR A 106 -8.78 -4.15 -0.98
N ALA A 107 -8.37 -3.99 0.28
CA ALA A 107 -8.40 -5.07 1.26
C ALA A 107 -9.83 -5.52 1.59
N TYR A 108 -10.77 -4.57 1.73
CA TYR A 108 -12.18 -4.87 1.97
C TYR A 108 -12.83 -5.56 0.78
N GLY A 109 -12.59 -5.06 -0.44
CA GLY A 109 -13.12 -5.62 -1.67
C GLY A 109 -12.63 -7.03 -1.93
N TYR A 110 -11.33 -7.28 -1.74
CA TYR A 110 -10.72 -8.60 -1.89
C TYR A 110 -11.33 -9.60 -0.89
N SER A 111 -11.57 -9.18 0.35
CA SER A 111 -12.07 -10.06 1.41
C SER A 111 -13.55 -10.43 1.24
N ASN A 112 -14.40 -9.51 0.78
CA ASN A 112 -15.86 -9.72 0.71
C ASN A 112 -16.37 -10.17 -0.66
N PHE A 113 -15.71 -9.76 -1.74
CA PHE A 113 -16.17 -10.01 -3.11
C PHE A 113 -15.14 -10.77 -3.95
N GLY A 114 -14.15 -11.39 -3.30
CA GLY A 114 -13.12 -12.19 -3.93
C GLY A 114 -12.17 -11.39 -4.84
N PRO A 115 -11.46 -12.07 -5.76
CA PRO A 115 -10.40 -11.46 -6.57
C PRO A 115 -10.84 -10.27 -7.44
N ASN A 116 -12.11 -10.22 -7.86
CA ASN A 116 -12.63 -9.15 -8.69
C ASN A 116 -13.01 -7.90 -7.87
N GLY A 117 -13.38 -8.08 -6.60
CA GLY A 117 -13.72 -6.98 -5.69
C GLY A 117 -12.58 -6.00 -5.41
N ARG A 118 -11.34 -6.41 -5.67
CA ARG A 118 -10.14 -5.59 -5.45
C ARG A 118 -9.92 -4.51 -6.50
N LEU A 119 -10.54 -4.62 -7.67
CA LEU A 119 -10.16 -3.85 -8.87
C LEU A 119 -10.28 -2.34 -8.65
N THR A 120 -11.38 -1.88 -8.06
CA THR A 120 -11.58 -0.45 -7.79
C THR A 120 -10.48 0.12 -6.90
N GLY A 121 -10.16 -0.56 -5.79
CA GLY A 121 -9.06 -0.16 -4.92
C GLY A 121 -7.69 -0.24 -5.60
N ALA A 122 -7.48 -1.23 -6.47
CA ALA A 122 -6.24 -1.43 -7.21
C ALA A 122 -5.98 -0.30 -8.23
N ILE A 123 -7.02 0.12 -8.95
CA ILE A 123 -6.91 1.21 -9.92
C ILE A 123 -6.60 2.51 -9.20
N CYS A 124 -7.36 2.85 -8.15
CA CYS A 124 -7.18 4.09 -7.41
C CYS A 124 -5.82 4.16 -6.71
N GLN A 125 -5.36 3.09 -6.04
CA GLN A 125 -4.06 3.09 -5.37
C GLN A 125 -2.92 3.26 -6.39
N ASN A 126 -2.99 2.57 -7.54
CA ASN A 126 -1.92 2.58 -8.53
C ASN A 126 -1.86 3.93 -9.23
N LEU A 127 -3.01 4.50 -9.61
CA LEU A 127 -3.09 5.82 -10.20
C LEU A 127 -2.53 6.87 -9.24
N SER A 128 -2.91 6.82 -7.96
CA SER A 128 -2.41 7.77 -6.96
C SER A 128 -0.88 7.70 -6.80
N ALA A 129 -0.32 6.49 -6.73
CA ALA A 129 1.13 6.30 -6.65
C ALA A 129 1.86 6.77 -7.92
N MET A 130 1.30 6.49 -9.11
CA MET A 130 1.87 6.94 -10.38
C MET A 130 1.85 8.45 -10.54
N VAL A 131 0.75 9.13 -10.16
CA VAL A 131 0.67 10.59 -10.19
C VAL A 131 1.68 11.21 -9.22
N ASN A 132 1.85 10.65 -8.02
CA ASN A 132 2.91 11.10 -7.10
C ASN A 132 4.31 10.91 -7.69
N LEU A 133 4.56 9.80 -8.37
CA LEU A 133 5.85 9.55 -9.00
C LEU A 133 6.13 10.55 -10.14
N VAL A 134 5.12 10.87 -10.96
CA VAL A 134 5.23 11.92 -11.99
C VAL A 134 5.50 13.27 -11.35
N ALA A 135 4.81 13.62 -10.26
CA ALA A 135 5.07 14.86 -9.53
C ALA A 135 6.52 14.96 -9.03
N CYS A 136 7.17 13.85 -8.68
CA CYS A 136 8.59 13.83 -8.35
C CYS A 136 9.45 14.25 -9.55
N PHE A 137 9.24 13.63 -10.72
CA PHE A 137 10.01 13.97 -11.94
C PHE A 137 9.80 15.41 -12.37
N VAL A 138 8.56 15.90 -12.31
CA VAL A 138 8.23 17.29 -12.62
C VAL A 138 8.92 18.26 -11.64
N GLY A 139 8.89 17.95 -10.35
CA GLY A 139 9.57 18.76 -9.33
C GLY A 139 11.07 18.85 -9.54
N VAL A 140 11.71 17.70 -9.84
CA VAL A 140 13.14 17.62 -10.17
C VAL A 140 13.46 18.43 -11.43
N PHE A 141 12.65 18.33 -12.48
CA PHE A 141 12.83 19.11 -13.72
C PHE A 141 12.82 20.62 -13.45
N PHE A 142 11.85 21.12 -12.68
CA PHE A 142 11.80 22.53 -12.32
C PHE A 142 12.99 22.96 -11.45
N ALA A 143 13.47 22.10 -10.56
CA ALA A 143 14.65 22.39 -9.76
C ALA A 143 15.90 22.58 -10.63
N PHE A 144 16.11 21.73 -11.65
CA PHE A 144 17.20 21.92 -12.61
C PHE A 144 17.03 23.18 -13.46
N LYS A 145 15.80 23.46 -13.93
CA LYS A 145 15.52 24.64 -14.76
C LYS A 145 15.80 25.96 -14.03
N ASN A 146 15.47 26.05 -12.74
CA ASN A 146 15.59 27.27 -11.95
C ASN A 146 16.98 27.43 -11.27
N ALA A 147 17.92 26.51 -11.52
CA ALA A 147 19.27 26.56 -10.98
C ALA A 147 20.25 27.40 -11.83
N HIS A 148 19.76 28.03 -12.90
CA HIS A 148 20.46 28.96 -13.78
C HIS A 148 19.86 30.36 -13.66
#